data_AF-A0A4Y2JFX1-F1
#
_entry.id   AF-A0A4Y2JFX1-F1
#
_cell.length_a   1.000
_cell.length_b   1.000
_cell.length_c   1.000
_cell.angle_alpha   90.00
_cell.angle_beta   90.00
_cell.angle_gamma   90.00
#
_symmetry.space_group_name_H-M   'P 1'
#
loop_
_entity.id
_entity.type
_entity.pdbx_description
1 polymer ?
#
loop_
_entity_poly.entity_id
_entity_poly.type
_entity_poly.pdbx_seq_one_letter_code
_entity_poly.pdbx_strand_id
1 'polypeptide(L)'
;MDQWATVLFTDESRFSLNTDSCRTFIWIEPGTRYLPSNVREIDHYGGGGLMVWVGNMLDRRTPLHVFERGTMTGVRYRDEILEPYVCLLRGAVDPEFILMDDNARPHRALLIDEFLESDNIRRMDWPARSPDLNPIEHVWDALGRAISTRNPLREPSRK
;
A
#
# COMPACT_ATOMS: atom_id res chain seq x y z
N MET A 1 -20.25 18.99 -9.28
CA MET A 1 -19.49 17.78 -9.67
C MET A 1 -18.35 17.56 -8.68
N ASP A 2 -18.43 18.11 -7.47
CA ASP A 2 -17.26 18.46 -6.66
C ASP A 2 -17.12 17.61 -5.39
N GLN A 3 -18.01 16.62 -5.21
CA GLN A 3 -18.03 15.76 -4.01
C GLN A 3 -16.73 14.96 -3.83
N TRP A 4 -16.02 14.64 -4.91
CA TRP A 4 -14.76 13.89 -4.87
C TRP A 4 -13.56 14.75 -4.48
N ALA A 5 -13.68 16.09 -4.54
CA ALA A 5 -12.60 16.98 -4.15
C ALA A 5 -12.34 16.93 -2.64
N THR A 6 -13.35 16.53 -1.85
CA THR A 6 -13.28 16.48 -0.38
C THR A 6 -13.01 15.07 0.17
N VAL A 7 -12.84 14.07 -0.72
CA VAL A 7 -12.56 12.68 -0.35
C VAL A 7 -11.04 12.46 -0.31
N LEU A 8 -10.55 12.04 0.84
CA LEU A 8 -9.21 11.50 1.00
C LEU A 8 -9.25 9.99 0.78
N PHE A 9 -8.75 9.54 -0.37
CA PHE A 9 -8.47 8.14 -0.61
C PHE A 9 -7.24 7.75 0.19
N THR A 10 -7.25 6.58 0.84
CA THR A 10 -6.10 6.03 1.55
C THR A 10 -5.92 4.57 1.19
N ASP A 11 -4.68 4.09 1.28
CA ASP A 11 -4.37 2.67 1.07
C ASP A 11 -2.98 2.31 1.60
N GLU A 12 -2.79 1.02 1.91
CA GLU A 12 -1.50 0.44 2.24
C GLU A 12 -0.99 -0.47 1.12
N SER A 13 0.29 -0.32 0.77
CA SER A 13 0.96 -1.25 -0.13
C SER A 13 2.21 -1.85 0.50
N ARG A 14 2.54 -3.08 0.11
CA ARG A 14 3.76 -3.77 0.56
C ARG A 14 4.73 -3.92 -0.60
N PHE A 15 5.90 -3.29 -0.48
CA PHE A 15 7.02 -3.45 -1.40
C PHE A 15 8.04 -4.44 -0.84
N SER A 16 8.21 -5.58 -1.49
CA SER A 16 9.21 -6.58 -1.11
C SER A 16 10.58 -6.27 -1.73
N LEU A 17 11.65 -6.41 -0.95
CA LEU A 17 13.03 -6.24 -1.44
C LEU A 17 13.41 -7.33 -2.46
N ASN A 18 12.87 -8.53 -2.29
CA ASN A 18 12.91 -9.59 -3.29
C ASN A 18 11.63 -9.48 -4.12
N THR A 19 11.70 -8.79 -5.24
CA THR A 19 10.60 -8.73 -6.21
C THR A 19 10.61 -10.01 -7.05
N ASP A 20 9.85 -11.01 -6.60
CA ASP A 20 9.61 -12.23 -7.37
C ASP A 20 8.68 -12.02 -8.58
N SER A 21 8.07 -10.84 -8.71
CA SER A 21 7.06 -10.54 -9.72
C SER A 21 7.60 -10.32 -11.14
N CYS A 22 8.92 -10.30 -11.34
CA CYS A 22 9.47 -10.19 -12.69
C CYS A 22 9.30 -11.53 -13.42
N ARG A 23 8.37 -11.59 -14.38
CA ARG A 23 8.30 -12.67 -15.38
C ARG A 23 9.59 -12.67 -16.19
N THR A 24 10.58 -13.42 -15.72
CA THR A 24 11.84 -13.62 -16.43
C THR A 24 11.60 -14.70 -17.47
N PHE A 25 11.68 -14.34 -18.76
CA PHE A 25 11.70 -15.33 -19.83
C PHE A 25 13.09 -15.94 -19.92
N ILE A 26 13.18 -17.26 -19.78
CA ILE A 26 14.44 -18.02 -19.85
C ILE A 26 14.29 -19.04 -20.98
N TRP A 27 15.29 -19.11 -21.86
CA TRP A 27 15.38 -20.17 -22.87
C TRP A 27 16.12 -21.36 -22.27
N ILE A 28 15.49 -22.55 -22.28
CA ILE A 28 16.02 -23.77 -21.67
C ILE A 28 16.12 -24.85 -22.74
N GLU A 29 17.27 -25.53 -22.80
CA GLU A 29 17.46 -26.67 -23.69
C GLU A 29 16.55 -27.84 -23.28
N PRO A 30 15.91 -28.56 -24.24
CA PRO A 30 15.06 -29.70 -23.94
C PRO A 30 15.77 -30.74 -23.07
N GLY A 31 15.13 -31.17 -21.97
CA GLY A 31 15.68 -32.16 -21.04
C GLY A 31 16.53 -31.59 -19.89
N THR A 32 16.86 -30.29 -19.89
CA THR A 32 17.73 -29.68 -18.86
C THR A 32 16.97 -28.92 -17.76
N ARG A 33 15.65 -29.08 -17.70
CA ARG A 33 14.74 -28.29 -16.83
C ARG A 33 15.14 -28.27 -15.35
N TYR A 34 15.66 -29.38 -14.82
CA TYR A 34 15.96 -29.54 -13.41
C TYR A 34 17.44 -29.32 -13.05
N LEU A 35 18.27 -28.85 -14.01
CA LEU A 35 19.64 -28.49 -13.69
C LEU A 35 19.65 -27.31 -12.71
N PRO A 36 20.56 -27.28 -11.72
CA PRO A 36 20.68 -26.16 -10.79
C PRO A 36 20.88 -24.80 -11.47
N SER A 37 21.45 -24.77 -12.68
CA SER A 37 21.60 -23.56 -13.50
C SER A 37 20.27 -23.01 -14.05
N ASN A 38 19.24 -23.85 -14.11
CA ASN A 38 17.94 -23.58 -14.75
C ASN A 38 16.79 -23.50 -13.74
N VAL A 39 17.09 -23.67 -12.45
CA VAL A 39 16.13 -23.61 -11.34
C VAL A 39 16.46 -22.38 -10.50
N ARG A 40 15.49 -21.48 -10.33
CA ARG A 40 15.59 -20.36 -9.39
C ARG A 40 14.89 -20.75 -8.10
N GLU A 41 15.59 -20.68 -6.98
CA GLU A 41 14.96 -20.82 -5.67
C GLU A 41 13.99 -19.65 -5.43
N ILE A 42 12.77 -19.99 -5.02
CA ILE A 42 11.72 -19.01 -4.69
C ILE A 42 11.60 -19.02 -3.18
N ASP A 43 12.04 -17.94 -2.55
CA ASP A 43 11.86 -17.78 -1.12
C ASP A 43 10.42 -17.33 -0.85
N HIS A 44 9.59 -18.25 -0.36
CA HIS A 44 8.18 -17.96 -0.04
C HIS A 44 8.02 -16.89 1.05
N TYR A 45 9.07 -16.59 1.85
CA TYR A 45 8.98 -15.73 3.03
C TYR A 45 10.15 -14.76 3.25
N GLY A 46 11.30 -14.91 2.59
CA GLY A 46 12.57 -14.27 3.00
C GLY A 46 13.01 -13.05 2.21
N GLY A 47 12.06 -12.26 1.70
CA GLY A 47 12.29 -10.85 1.40
C GLY A 47 11.74 -9.98 2.51
N GLY A 48 12.59 -9.21 3.19
CA GLY A 48 12.09 -8.09 4.00
C GLY A 48 11.18 -7.21 3.12
N GLY A 49 9.99 -6.89 3.63
CA GLY A 49 9.02 -6.04 2.93
C GLY A 49 8.82 -4.75 3.71
N LEU A 50 8.69 -3.65 2.98
CA LEU A 50 8.31 -2.37 3.53
C LEU A 50 6.80 -2.20 3.31
N MET A 51 6.07 -1.98 4.39
CA MET A 51 4.68 -1.55 4.31
C MET A 51 4.69 -0.03 4.26
N VAL A 52 3.98 0.54 3.30
CA VAL A 52 3.86 1.98 3.11
C VAL A 52 2.39 2.35 3.05
N TRP A 53 2.09 3.58 3.44
CA TRP A 53 0.77 4.17 3.37
C TRP A 53 0.81 5.52 2.69
N VAL A 54 -0.23 5.83 1.93
CA VAL A 54 -0.42 7.15 1.36
C VAL A 54 -1.89 7.53 1.37
N GLY A 55 -2.15 8.82 1.59
CA GLY A 55 -3.42 9.46 1.36
C GLY A 55 -3.35 10.36 0.13
N ASN A 56 -4.32 10.24 -0.78
CA ASN A 56 -4.46 11.10 -1.94
C ASN A 56 -5.85 11.73 -2.02
N MET A 57 -5.86 13.01 -2.35
CA MET A 57 -7.02 13.85 -2.56
C MET A 57 -6.82 14.57 -3.90
N LEU A 58 -7.88 15.19 -4.44
CA LEU A 58 -7.81 15.81 -5.78
C LEU A 58 -6.75 16.92 -5.87
N ASP A 59 -6.64 17.76 -4.85
CA ASP A 59 -5.71 18.91 -4.79
C ASP A 59 -4.49 18.65 -3.88
N ARG A 60 -4.53 17.59 -3.06
CA ARG A 60 -3.58 17.35 -1.96
C ARG A 60 -3.16 15.89 -1.88
N ARG A 61 -2.04 15.66 -1.23
CA ARG A 61 -1.57 14.32 -0.86
C ARG A 61 -0.87 14.37 0.48
N THR A 62 -0.91 13.27 1.21
CA THR A 62 -0.04 13.10 2.37
C THR A 62 1.38 12.80 1.90
N PRO A 63 2.37 12.99 2.77
CA PRO A 63 3.65 12.30 2.63
C PRO A 63 3.45 10.79 2.56
N LEU A 64 4.36 10.08 1.88
CA LEU A 64 4.42 8.62 1.92
C LEU A 64 4.87 8.22 3.33
N HIS A 65 4.00 7.58 4.09
CA HIS A 65 4.33 7.04 5.39
C HIS A 65 4.91 5.64 5.24
N VAL A 66 5.97 5.35 6.00
CA VAL A 66 6.69 4.09 5.94
C VAL A 66 6.61 3.46 7.33
N PHE A 67 5.93 2.31 7.43
CA PHE A 67 5.85 1.62 8.70
C PHE A 67 7.16 0.92 9.02
N GLU A 68 7.69 1.20 10.21
CA GLU A 68 8.75 0.37 10.77
C GLU A 68 8.23 -1.06 11.01
N ARG A 69 9.16 -2.03 10.95
CA ARG A 69 8.88 -3.47 10.98
C ARG A 69 7.78 -3.83 11.98
N GLY A 70 6.76 -4.56 11.53
CA GLY A 70 5.70 -5.07 12.39
C GLY A 70 4.40 -5.29 11.62
N THR A 71 3.38 -5.74 12.32
CA THR A 71 2.03 -5.89 11.79
C THR A 71 1.25 -4.59 11.98
N MET A 72 0.40 -4.24 11.01
CA MET A 72 -0.57 -3.15 11.16
C MET A 72 -1.63 -3.56 12.18
N THR A 73 -1.78 -2.78 13.25
CA THR A 73 -2.85 -2.93 14.25
C THR A 73 -3.71 -1.67 14.24
N GLY A 74 -4.95 -1.74 14.76
CA GLY A 74 -5.80 -0.56 14.84
C GLY A 74 -5.17 0.57 15.66
N VAL A 75 -4.43 0.24 16.72
CA VAL A 75 -3.72 1.26 17.53
C VAL A 75 -2.66 1.98 16.70
N ARG A 76 -1.84 1.23 15.95
CA ARG A 76 -0.85 1.84 15.05
C ARG A 76 -1.50 2.67 13.95
N TYR A 77 -2.61 2.20 13.39
CA TYR A 77 -3.36 2.96 12.39
C TYR A 77 -3.86 4.30 12.96
N ARG A 78 -4.37 4.31 14.19
CA ARG A 78 -4.75 5.57 14.86
C ARG A 78 -3.55 6.50 15.05
N ASP A 79 -2.51 6.00 15.72
CA ASP A 79 -1.43 6.84 16.25
C ASP A 79 -0.43 7.27 15.14
N GLU A 80 -0.15 6.38 14.18
CA GLU A 80 0.81 6.65 13.10
C GLU A 80 0.13 7.26 11.85
N ILE A 81 -1.18 7.01 11.63
CA ILE A 81 -1.87 7.46 10.42
C ILE A 81 -2.96 8.49 10.68
N LEU A 82 -4.00 8.15 11.46
CA LEU A 82 -5.19 8.99 11.59
C LEU A 82 -4.87 10.32 12.28
N GLU A 83 -4.28 10.28 13.47
CA GLU A 83 -3.98 11.46 14.27
C GLU A 83 -3.01 12.43 13.56
N PRO A 84 -1.87 12.00 12.98
CA PRO A 84 -0.93 12.92 12.37
C PRO A 84 -1.33 13.41 10.98
N TYR A 85 -2.00 12.59 10.15
CA TYR A 85 -2.27 12.94 8.75
C TYR A 85 -3.74 13.24 8.48
N VAL A 86 -4.66 12.39 8.93
CA VAL A 86 -6.09 12.53 8.61
C VAL A 86 -6.68 13.71 9.37
N CYS A 87 -6.42 13.85 10.68
CA CYS A 87 -6.93 14.98 11.45
C CYS A 87 -6.35 16.32 10.96
N LEU A 88 -5.07 16.33 10.55
CA LEU A 88 -4.43 17.50 9.96
C LEU A 88 -5.10 17.93 8.65
N LEU A 89 -5.34 16.99 7.74
CA LEU A 89 -6.01 17.27 6.47
C LEU A 89 -7.48 17.67 6.66
N ARG A 90 -8.18 17.01 7.57
CA ARG A 90 -9.54 17.37 7.94
C ARG A 90 -9.62 18.82 8.40
N GLY A 91 -8.72 19.26 9.28
CA GLY A 91 -8.65 20.64 9.76
C GLY A 91 -8.37 21.67 8.64
N ALA A 92 -7.75 21.26 7.53
CA ALA A 92 -7.49 22.12 6.39
C ALA A 92 -8.63 22.18 5.36
N VAL A 93 -9.53 21.19 5.35
CA VAL A 93 -10.60 21.02 4.33
C VAL A 93 -12.00 21.35 4.86
N ASP A 94 -12.26 21.16 6.17
CA ASP A 94 -13.57 21.24 6.84
C ASP A 94 -14.55 22.29 6.24
N PRO A 95 -15.83 21.92 5.94
CA PRO A 95 -16.66 20.91 6.63
C PRO A 95 -17.05 19.63 5.85
N GLU A 96 -16.68 19.46 4.59
CA GLU A 96 -17.13 18.33 3.76
C GLU A 96 -16.11 17.18 3.65
N PHE A 97 -15.13 17.13 4.55
CA PHE A 97 -14.07 16.13 4.53
C PHE A 97 -14.61 14.71 4.71
N ILE A 98 -14.20 13.79 3.83
CA ILE A 98 -14.57 12.38 3.87
C ILE A 98 -13.29 11.54 3.81
N LEU A 99 -13.14 10.62 4.78
CA LEU A 99 -12.11 9.59 4.75
C LEU A 99 -12.62 8.37 3.97
N MET A 100 -11.86 7.93 2.96
CA MET A 100 -12.05 6.64 2.30
C MET A 100 -10.90 5.72 2.71
N ASP A 101 -11.25 4.65 3.42
CA ASP A 101 -10.38 3.50 3.70
C ASP A 101 -11.09 2.19 3.32
N ASP A 102 -10.32 1.11 3.21
CA ASP A 102 -10.87 -0.21 2.91
C ASP A 102 -11.53 -0.87 4.14
N ASN A 103 -12.04 -2.08 3.95
CA ASN A 103 -12.65 -2.86 5.03
C ASN A 103 -11.65 -3.76 5.77
N ALA A 104 -10.36 -3.41 5.81
CA ALA A 104 -9.36 -4.16 6.56
C ALA A 104 -9.67 -4.17 8.06
N ARG A 105 -9.28 -5.26 8.73
CA ARG A 105 -9.57 -5.47 10.16
C ARG A 105 -9.06 -4.32 11.06
N PRO A 106 -7.86 -3.75 10.86
CA PRO A 106 -7.41 -2.61 11.64
C PRO A 106 -8.31 -1.38 11.50
N HIS A 107 -8.83 -1.10 10.30
CA HIS A 107 -9.67 0.08 9.99
C HIS A 107 -11.08 -0.04 10.57
N ARG A 108 -11.55 -1.28 10.74
CA ARG A 108 -12.87 -1.62 11.28
C ARG A 108 -12.81 -2.06 12.75
N ALA A 109 -11.74 -1.72 13.46
CA ALA A 109 -11.65 -1.94 14.89
C ALA A 109 -12.49 -0.89 15.63
N LEU A 110 -13.12 -1.30 16.75
CA LEU A 110 -13.98 -0.41 17.55
C LEU A 110 -13.27 0.89 17.95
N LEU A 111 -11.98 0.82 18.30
CA LEU A 111 -11.19 2.00 18.67
C LEU A 111 -11.09 3.03 17.52
N ILE A 112 -11.11 2.57 16.27
CA ILE A 112 -11.07 3.44 15.10
C ILE A 112 -12.42 4.08 14.89
N ASP A 113 -13.50 3.31 15.00
CA ASP A 113 -14.86 3.86 14.88
C ASP A 113 -15.10 4.95 15.95
N GLU A 114 -14.75 4.68 17.21
CA GLU A 114 -14.85 5.66 18.32
C GLU A 114 -13.99 6.91 18.07
N PHE A 115 -12.79 6.75 17.51
CA PHE A 115 -11.90 7.88 17.18
C PHE A 115 -12.45 8.74 16.04
N LEU A 116 -12.95 8.12 14.97
CA LEU A 116 -13.53 8.85 13.85
C LEU A 116 -14.80 9.61 14.29
N GLU A 117 -15.60 9.02 15.17
CA GLU A 117 -16.75 9.69 15.77
C GLU A 117 -16.34 10.86 16.67
N SER A 118 -15.33 10.71 17.53
CA SER A 118 -14.86 11.78 18.42
C SER A 118 -14.31 12.98 17.66
N ASP A 119 -13.64 12.73 16.54
CA ASP A 119 -13.01 13.76 15.72
C ASP A 119 -13.93 14.29 14.61
N ASN A 120 -15.19 13.83 14.57
CA ASN A 120 -16.21 14.17 13.59
C ASN A 120 -15.73 13.95 12.14
N ILE A 121 -15.03 12.84 11.92
CA ILE A 121 -14.53 12.42 10.61
C ILE A 121 -15.55 11.48 9.98
N ARG A 122 -16.15 11.91 8.87
CA ARG A 122 -17.04 11.06 8.10
C ARG A 122 -16.25 10.03 7.32
N ARG A 123 -16.53 8.75 7.53
CA ARG A 123 -16.02 7.65 6.71
C ARG A 123 -16.94 7.38 5.52
N MET A 124 -16.35 7.08 4.37
CA MET A 124 -17.07 6.65 3.17
C MET A 124 -17.48 5.17 3.29
N ASP A 125 -18.69 4.84 2.84
CA ASP A 125 -19.07 3.44 2.66
C ASP A 125 -18.31 2.86 1.46
N TRP A 126 -17.51 1.82 1.70
CA TRP A 126 -16.68 1.21 0.67
C TRP A 126 -17.06 -0.26 0.44
N PRO A 127 -17.30 -0.69 -0.81
CA PRO A 127 -17.58 -2.08 -1.12
C PRO A 127 -16.35 -2.98 -0.90
N ALA A 128 -16.58 -4.18 -0.37
CA ALA A 128 -15.51 -5.16 -0.19
C ALA A 128 -14.89 -5.57 -1.55
N ARG A 129 -13.57 -5.84 -1.55
CA ARG A 129 -12.83 -6.33 -2.72
C ARG A 129 -12.96 -5.43 -3.97
N SER A 130 -12.98 -4.12 -3.77
CA SER A 130 -13.08 -3.15 -4.87
C SER A 130 -11.83 -2.26 -4.97
N PRO A 131 -10.63 -2.85 -5.20
CA PRO A 131 -9.40 -2.07 -5.36
C PRO A 131 -9.45 -1.19 -6.62
N ASP A 132 -10.18 -1.63 -7.66
CA ASP A 132 -10.37 -0.93 -8.94
C ASP A 132 -11.04 0.45 -8.79
N LEU A 133 -11.74 0.68 -7.69
CA LEU A 133 -12.37 1.96 -7.38
C LEU A 133 -11.41 2.93 -6.68
N ASN A 134 -10.27 2.47 -6.17
CA ASN A 134 -9.29 3.31 -5.47
C ASN A 134 -8.24 3.84 -6.46
N PRO A 135 -8.19 5.17 -6.73
CA PRO A 135 -7.21 5.76 -7.64
C PRO A 135 -5.75 5.55 -7.18
N ILE A 136 -5.52 5.25 -5.90
CA ILE A 136 -4.18 5.01 -5.35
C ILE A 136 -3.54 3.74 -5.94
N GLU A 137 -4.33 2.76 -6.36
CA GLU A 137 -3.79 1.54 -6.99
C GLU A 137 -2.95 1.85 -8.24
N HIS A 138 -3.35 2.87 -9.02
CA HIS A 138 -2.57 3.35 -10.16
C HIS A 138 -1.23 3.98 -9.72
N VAL A 139 -1.22 4.65 -8.58
CA VAL A 139 0.00 5.23 -7.99
C VAL A 139 0.94 4.12 -7.54
N TRP A 140 0.42 3.08 -6.89
CA TRP A 140 1.21 1.91 -6.49
C TRP A 140 1.81 1.16 -7.67
N ASP A 141 1.02 0.95 -8.73
CA ASP A 141 1.48 0.31 -9.95
C ASP A 141 2.60 1.13 -10.65
N ALA A 142 2.44 2.44 -10.74
CA ALA A 142 3.49 3.33 -11.26
C ALA A 142 4.76 3.30 -10.39
N LEU A 143 4.62 3.32 -9.06
CA LEU A 143 5.72 3.24 -8.12
C LEU A 143 6.45 1.88 -8.22
N GLY A 144 5.71 0.78 -8.29
CA GLY A 144 6.24 -0.57 -8.47
C GLY A 144 7.10 -0.69 -9.73
N ARG A 145 6.60 -0.21 -10.87
CA ARG A 145 7.38 -0.16 -12.13
C ARG A 145 8.67 0.66 -12.00
N ALA A 146 8.59 1.82 -11.35
CA ALA A 146 9.76 2.69 -11.16
C ALA A 146 10.82 2.01 -10.28
N ILE A 147 10.41 1.31 -9.22
CA ILE A 147 11.32 0.54 -8.36
C ILE A 147 11.97 -0.60 -9.14
N SER A 148 11.19 -1.38 -9.91
CA SER A 148 11.72 -2.47 -10.73
C SER A 148 12.76 -2.00 -11.74
N THR A 149 12.62 -0.79 -12.28
CA THR A 149 13.60 -0.21 -13.21
C THR A 149 14.92 0.15 -12.52
N ARG A 150 14.89 0.57 -11.24
CA ARG A 150 16.06 1.02 -10.48
C ARG A 150 16.88 -0.12 -9.86
N ASN A 151 16.26 -1.27 -9.65
CA ASN A 151 16.94 -2.47 -9.16
C ASN A 151 16.82 -3.59 -10.19
N PRO A 152 17.51 -3.50 -11.35
CA PRO A 152 17.59 -4.61 -12.27
C PRO A 152 18.20 -5.80 -11.50
N LEU A 153 17.57 -6.98 -11.65
CA LEU A 153 17.93 -8.24 -10.99
C LEU A 153 19.41 -8.30 -10.63
N ARG A 154 19.74 -8.47 -9.34
CA ARG A 154 21.11 -8.85 -8.96
C ARG A 154 21.43 -10.13 -9.72
N GLU A 155 22.42 -10.08 -10.62
CA GLU A 155 22.94 -11.29 -11.25
C GLU A 155 23.31 -12.27 -10.14
N PRO A 156 22.95 -13.56 -10.26
CA PRO A 156 23.36 -14.55 -9.29
C PRO A 156 24.89 -14.54 -9.27
N SER A 157 25.46 -14.27 -8.08
CA SER A 157 26.89 -14.29 -7.86
C SER A 157 27.42 -15.63 -8.35
N ARG A 158 28.17 -15.63 -9.46
CA ARG A 158 28.96 -16.78 -9.89
C ARG A 158 29.92 -17.11 -8.74
N LYS A 159 29.69 -18.25 -8.09
CA LYS A 159 30.74 -18.93 -7.30
C LYS A 159 31.70 -19.62 -8.26
#